data_AF-A0A525KA04-F1
#
_entry.id   AF-A0A525KA04-F1
#
_cell.length_a   1.000
_cell.length_b   1.000
_cell.length_c   1.000
_cell.angle_alpha   90.00
_cell.angle_beta   90.00
_cell.angle_gamma   90.00
#
_symmetry.space_group_name_H-M   'P 1'
#
loop_
_entity.id
_entity.type
_entity.pdbx_description
1 polymer ?
#
loop_
_entity_poly.entity_id
_entity_poly.type
_entity_poly.pdbx_seq_one_letter_code
_entity_poly.pdbx_strand_id
1 'polypeptide(L)' 'MPKAEQKCPEWQAATEALILVAEHNGPTMFARIGMMRALHRHVERVFAPSRKDHHWGRRKLARDR' A
#
# COMPACT_ATOMS: atom_id res chain seq x y z
N MET A 1 6.30 -12.25 15.14
CA MET A 1 5.43 -11.08 15.38
C MET A 1 4.96 -11.07 16.82
N PRO A 2 5.04 -9.94 17.54
CA PRO A 2 4.54 -9.82 18.91
C PRO A 2 3.07 -10.25 19.01
N LYS A 3 2.68 -10.97 20.08
CA LYS A 3 1.30 -11.48 20.26
C LYS A 3 0.23 -10.38 20.18
N ALA A 4 0.58 -9.15 20.57
CA ALA A 4 -0.32 -8.00 20.53
C ALA A 4 -0.68 -7.58 19.10
N GLU A 5 0.20 -7.81 18.12
CA GLU A 5 0.01 -7.35 16.74
C GLU A 5 -0.70 -8.40 15.86
N GLN A 6 -0.64 -9.68 16.25
CA GLN A 6 -1.26 -10.79 15.52
C GLN A 6 -2.78 -10.67 15.42
N LYS A 7 -3.43 -10.05 16.41
CA LYS A 7 -4.88 -9.88 16.43
C LYS A 7 -5.37 -8.67 15.63
N CYS A 8 -4.48 -7.85 15.06
CA CYS A 8 -4.96 -6.71 14.30
C CYS A 8 -5.58 -7.18 12.96
N PRO A 9 -6.66 -6.53 12.50
CA PRO A 9 -7.40 -6.97 11.31
C PRO A 9 -6.53 -7.03 10.06
N GLU A 10 -5.58 -6.11 9.91
CA GLU A 10 -4.68 -6.07 8.75
C GLU A 10 -3.74 -7.29 8.71
N TRP A 11 -3.26 -7.74 9.86
CA TRP A 11 -2.43 -8.96 9.96
C TRP A 11 -3.25 -10.23 9.68
N GLN A 12 -4.49 -10.31 10.16
CA GLN A 12 -5.38 -11.44 9.89
C GLN A 12 -5.73 -11.53 8.40
N ALA A 13 -6.17 -10.43 7.79
CA ALA A 13 -6.53 -10.39 6.37
C ALA A 13 -5.32 -10.69 5.46
N ALA A 14 -4.12 -10.23 5.82
CA ALA A 14 -2.90 -10.56 5.09
C ALA A 14 -2.57 -12.05 5.18
N THR A 15 -2.75 -12.65 6.35
CA THR A 15 -2.47 -14.08 6.59
C THR A 15 -3.48 -14.97 5.86
N GLU A 16 -4.77 -14.63 5.90
CA GLU A 16 -5.81 -15.33 5.14
C GLU A 16 -5.52 -15.28 3.63
N ALA A 17 -5.15 -14.11 3.11
CA ALA A 17 -4.78 -13.98 1.71
C ALA A 17 -3.53 -14.81 1.34
N LEU A 18 -2.55 -14.96 2.24
CA LEU A 18 -1.39 -15.84 2.04
C LEU A 18 -1.79 -17.32 2.00
N ILE A 19 -2.67 -17.75 2.91
CA ILE A 19 -3.20 -19.13 2.94
C ILE A 19 -3.93 -19.43 1.63
N LEU A 20 -4.81 -18.52 1.17
CA LEU A 20 -5.52 -18.67 -0.10
C LEU A 20 -4.56 -18.80 -1.30
N VAL A 21 -3.48 -18.02 -1.33
CA VAL A 21 -2.45 -18.12 -2.38
C VAL A 21 -1.78 -19.50 -2.35
N ALA A 22 -1.36 -19.96 -1.17
CA ALA A 22 -0.60 -21.19 -1.00
C ALA A 22 -1.42 -22.46 -1.26
N GLU A 23 -2.67 -22.47 -0.80
CA GLU A 23 -3.52 -23.68 -0.83
C GLU A 23 -4.45 -23.72 -2.05
N HIS A 24 -4.80 -22.56 -2.60
CA HIS A 24 -5.85 -22.45 -3.62
C HIS A 24 -5.45 -21.66 -4.86
N ASN A 25 -4.16 -21.34 -5.05
CA ASN A 25 -3.70 -20.44 -6.12
C ASN A 25 -4.49 -19.11 -6.15
N GLY A 26 -4.84 -18.61 -4.96
CA GLY A 26 -5.56 -17.37 -4.79
C GLY A 26 -4.80 -16.13 -5.28
N PRO A 27 -5.45 -14.96 -5.32
CA PRO A 27 -4.86 -13.77 -5.94
C PRO A 27 -3.66 -13.22 -5.15
N THR A 28 -2.44 -13.35 -5.69
CA THR A 28 -1.19 -12.91 -5.03
C THR A 28 -1.18 -11.42 -4.68
N MET A 29 -1.88 -10.60 -5.47
CA MET A 29 -2.00 -9.16 -5.23
C MET A 29 -2.64 -8.84 -3.86
N PHE A 30 -3.62 -9.63 -3.41
CA PHE A 30 -4.27 -9.40 -2.11
C PHE A 30 -3.33 -9.69 -0.94
N ALA A 31 -2.58 -10.79 -1.01
CA ALA A 31 -1.54 -11.09 -0.03
C ALA A 31 -0.50 -9.97 0.03
N ARG A 32 -0.03 -9.48 -1.14
CA ARG A 32 0.93 -8.38 -1.23
C ARG A 32 0.40 -7.08 -0.62
N ILE A 33 -0.83 -6.70 -0.93
CA ILE A 33 -1.46 -5.48 -0.39
C ILE A 33 -1.68 -5.61 1.11
N GLY A 34 -2.19 -6.76 1.57
CA GLY A 34 -2.40 -7.04 2.99
C GLY A 34 -1.10 -6.92 3.79
N MET A 35 -0.03 -7.57 3.32
CA MET A 35 1.29 -7.50 3.95
C MET A 35 1.84 -6.06 4.01
N MET A 36 1.69 -5.29 2.93
CA MET A 36 2.09 -3.87 2.92
C MET A 36 1.31 -3.03 3.94
N ARG A 37 0.00 -3.28 4.11
CA ARG A 37 -0.82 -2.59 5.12
C ARG A 37 -0.44 -3.00 6.54
N ALA A 38 -0.22 -4.30 6.77
CA ALA A 38 0.14 -4.83 8.08
C ALA A 38 1.52 -4.33 8.54
N LEU A 39 2.52 -4.33 7.65
CA LEU A 39 3.89 -3.88 7.95
C LEU A 39 3.98 -2.36 8.15
N HIS A 40 3.18 -1.57 7.41
CA HIS A 40 3.23 -0.10 7.48
C HIS A 40 2.10 0.50 8.32
N ARG A 41 1.40 -0.29 9.15
CA ARG A 41 0.23 0.14 9.95
C ARG A 41 0.47 1.34 10.88
N HIS A 42 1.72 1.56 11.31
CA HIS A 42 2.11 2.68 12.17
C HIS A 42 2.79 3.83 11.42
N VAL A 43 2.90 3.71 10.09
CA VAL A 43 3.55 4.71 9.24
C VAL A 43 2.46 5.41 8.44
N GLU A 44 2.14 6.64 8.83
CA GLU A 44 1.22 7.46 8.06
C GLU A 44 1.86 7.81 6.72
N ARG A 45 1.15 7.50 5.63
CA ARG A 45 1.65 7.76 4.28
C ARG A 45 1.34 9.20 3.90
N VAL A 46 2.09 10.13 4.50
CA VAL A 46 1.91 11.57 4.27
C VAL A 46 2.51 11.95 2.91
N PHE A 47 1.67 12.48 2.02
CA PHE A 47 2.13 13.13 0.81
C PHE A 47 2.82 14.45 1.21
N ALA A 48 4.13 14.54 0.98
CA ALA A 48 4.91 15.76 1.21
C ALA A 48 5.09 16.51 -0.12
N PRO A 49 4.33 17.59 -0.39
CA PRO A 49 4.41 18.32 -1.66
C PRO A 49 5.81 18.89 -1.92
N SER A 50 6.54 19.24 -0.85
CA SER A 50 7.91 19.76 -0.91
C SER A 50 8.95 18.79 -1.46
N ARG A 51 8.67 17.47 -1.49
CA ARG A 51 9.59 16.44 -2.01
C ARG A 51 9.44 16.21 -3.50
N LYS A 52 8.47 16.86 -4.15
CA LYS A 52 8.28 16.73 -5.60
C LYS A 52 8.88 17.95 -6.26
N ASP A 53 9.96 17.76 -7.01
CA ASP A 53 10.40 18.80 -7.93
C ASP A 53 9.26 19.14 -8.88
N HIS A 54 8.92 20.43 -8.97
CA HIS A 54 7.95 20.94 -9.93
C HIS A 54 8.55 20.90 -11.34
N HIS A 55 8.82 19.69 -11.85
CA HIS A 55 9.33 19.42 -13.19
C HIS A 55 8.32 19.81 -14.30
N TRP A 56 7.09 20.16 -13.92
CA TRP A 56 6.05 20.66 -14.81
C TRP A 56 6.13 22.19 -14.77
N GLY A 57 7.21 22.75 -15.34
CA GLY A 57 7.30 24.18 -15.64
C GLY A 57 6.12 24.65 -16.49
N ARG A 58 6.00 25.98 -16.65
CA ARG A 58 4.92 26.69 -17.37
C ARG A 58 4.79 26.24 -18.84
N ARG A 59 4.22 25.07 -19.10
CA ARG A 59 3.74 24.69 -20.43
C ARG A 59 2.36 25.30 -20.60
N LYS A 60 2.24 26.26 -21.52
CA LYS A 60 0.94 26.68 -22.03
C LYS A 60 0.27 25.46 -22.66
N LEU A 61 -0.96 25.19 -22.26
CA LEU A 61 -1.75 24.16 -22.92
C LEU A 61 -2.15 24.70 -24.31
N ALA A 62 -2.43 23.82 -25.27
CA ALA A 62 -2.83 24.24 -26.62
C ALA A 62 -4.08 25.14 -26.62
N ARG A 63 -4.86 25.11 -25.54
CA ARG A 63 -6.04 25.97 -25.28
C ARG A 63 -5.68 27.39 -24.82
N ASP A 64 -4.46 27.64 -24.37
CA ASP A 64 -3.98 28.94 -23.86
C ASP A 64 -3.20 29.74 -24.93
N ARG A 65 -3.27 29.28 -26.19
CA ARG A 65 -2.67 29.91 -27.37
C ARG A 65 -3.68 30.82 -28.06
#